data_AF-A0A2P8B3C5-F1
#
_entry.id   AF-A0A2P8B3C5-F1
#
_cell.length_a   1.000
_cell.length_b   1.000
_cell.length_c   1.000
_cell.angle_alpha   90.00
_cell.angle_beta   90.00
_cell.angle_gamma   90.00
#
_symmetry.space_group_name_H-M   'P 1'
#
loop_
_entity.id
_entity.type
_entity.pdbx_description
1 polymer ?
#
loop_
_entity_poly.entity_id
_entity_poly.type
_entity_poly.pdbx_seq_one_letter_code
_entity_poly.pdbx_strand_id
1 'polypeptide(L)'
;MGTGGRRGRPHHVGRPTAARSGWPTQQDRVAWLLRVNRLYGRNEQWLRGDAFAGAFQGGCWPEKTSPCRISRWETAIVRVPYLAVRRYEELLQLPANSLVALLDVIYRYSATAICSAPLLDRELREGDPRRLTRLEELVEAARSDDLLTGSDWDELTTYLAVAPRQMITPRSAWTDIAERLLAEMIVADGLAWMQRYEALNRLLAHPVAQQHAVAACASLAGDRTNQVFVETVSALDASPHPDASRHVLDQLVRPTNDRAQYGALLACVRKLRYGHFSESQLRCLVPIVNELALDPARYEDAQPLAAELLRRLPSDVSASAKARLRHVVTGDPTLSQVLAAGRLAAAEAGHVLIARLANTTTATMPCDDRVFHDELLPVLLDEMLFSPVFDVRLYAAILLFGTPYRRPLAAALALEVGSHAATFNVDVAHAMIEALRILGDEDQRPIIERLSTAEGVPPSITVAATQAIGHIGGRSEDRYWKAALNHHANLWQETRNKTNAWALSGLIYGLGLAHHGTLLKSVCDNDQAPAMTRAAASWWLNLPRAVHESAKR
;
A
#
# COMPACT_ATOMS: atom_id res chain seq x y z
N MET A 1 -24.30 60.18 9.36
CA MET A 1 -24.97 58.86 9.34
C MET A 1 -24.02 57.89 8.65
N GLY A 2 -23.30 57.07 9.43
CA GLY A 2 -22.25 56.17 8.92
C GLY A 2 -22.76 54.74 8.76
N THR A 3 -22.63 54.19 7.56
CA THR A 3 -22.97 52.81 7.20
C THR A 3 -21.82 51.89 7.62
N GLY A 4 -21.98 51.23 8.78
CA GLY A 4 -21.04 50.23 9.28
C GLY A 4 -21.10 48.94 8.46
N GLY A 5 -20.18 48.77 7.52
CA GLY A 5 -19.94 47.50 6.85
C GLY A 5 -19.52 46.43 7.85
N ARG A 6 -20.31 45.35 7.96
CA ARG A 6 -19.95 44.14 8.70
C ARG A 6 -18.72 43.51 8.02
N ARG A 7 -17.53 43.80 8.55
CA ARG A 7 -16.31 43.03 8.28
C ARG A 7 -16.57 41.56 8.62
N GLY A 8 -16.37 40.68 7.65
CA GLY A 8 -16.40 39.23 7.85
C GLY A 8 -15.50 38.84 9.01
N ARG A 9 -16.00 37.96 9.87
CA ARG A 9 -15.24 37.41 10.99
C ARG A 9 -14.03 36.65 10.42
N PRO A 10 -12.80 36.85 10.95
CA PRO A 10 -11.66 36.05 10.54
C PRO A 10 -11.99 34.55 10.67
N HIS A 11 -11.61 33.75 9.68
CA HIS A 11 -11.64 32.29 9.81
C HIS A 11 -10.78 31.91 11.02
N HIS A 12 -11.41 31.56 12.14
CA HIS A 12 -10.69 30.92 13.24
C HIS A 12 -10.28 29.53 12.76
N VAL A 13 -8.96 29.37 12.57
CA VAL A 13 -8.30 28.07 12.53
C VAL A 13 -8.73 27.33 13.79
N GLY A 14 -9.38 26.18 13.62
CA GLY A 14 -9.55 25.25 14.73
C GLY A 14 -8.15 24.94 15.25
N ARG A 15 -7.86 25.35 16.48
CA ARG A 15 -6.69 24.87 17.23
C ARG A 15 -6.63 23.34 17.06
N PRO A 16 -5.44 22.72 16.90
CA PRO A 16 -5.31 21.28 17.03
C PRO A 16 -5.94 20.90 18.38
N THR A 17 -7.13 20.30 18.33
CA THR A 17 -7.70 19.70 19.53
C THR A 17 -6.76 18.57 19.87
N ALA A 18 -6.11 18.66 21.04
CA ALA A 18 -5.43 17.54 21.68
C ALA A 18 -6.28 16.29 21.43
N ALA A 19 -5.66 15.26 20.82
CA ALA A 19 -6.30 14.04 20.33
C ALA A 19 -7.56 13.74 21.16
N ARG A 20 -8.74 14.01 20.58
CA ARG A 20 -9.99 13.82 21.30
C ARG A 20 -10.03 12.36 21.73
N SER A 21 -9.98 12.12 23.05
CA SER A 21 -9.99 10.77 23.61
C SER A 21 -11.15 9.98 23.02
N GLY A 22 -10.85 8.93 22.24
CA GLY A 22 -11.83 8.06 21.59
C GLY A 22 -12.20 8.39 20.14
N TRP A 23 -11.71 9.49 19.56
CA TRP A 23 -11.88 9.76 18.13
C TRP A 23 -10.69 9.19 17.33
N PRO A 24 -10.91 8.38 16.28
CA PRO A 24 -9.78 7.70 15.64
C PRO A 24 -8.96 8.64 14.76
N THR A 25 -7.63 8.59 14.88
CA THR A 25 -6.62 9.32 14.07
C THR A 25 -6.83 9.20 12.56
N GLN A 26 -7.58 8.18 12.12
CA GLN A 26 -8.00 8.00 10.74
C GLN A 26 -8.86 9.13 10.19
N GLN A 27 -9.79 9.63 11.01
CA GLN A 27 -10.72 10.65 10.54
C GLN A 27 -9.98 11.95 10.24
N ASP A 28 -8.94 12.25 11.01
CA ASP A 28 -8.05 13.39 10.77
C ASP A 28 -7.29 13.23 9.44
N ARG A 29 -6.79 12.03 9.12
CA ARG A 29 -6.14 11.75 7.81
C ARG A 29 -7.11 11.88 6.64
N VAL A 30 -8.34 11.39 6.78
CA VAL A 30 -9.39 11.51 5.75
C VAL A 30 -9.78 12.97 5.56
N ALA A 31 -10.01 13.70 6.65
CA ALA A 31 -10.33 15.12 6.63
C ALA A 31 -9.21 15.95 5.97
N TRP A 32 -7.95 15.66 6.33
CA TRP A 32 -6.77 16.26 5.71
C TRP A 32 -6.69 15.96 4.22
N LEU A 33 -6.89 14.70 3.80
CA LEU A 33 -6.86 14.30 2.40
C LEU A 33 -7.87 15.10 1.57
N LEU A 34 -9.12 15.21 2.04
CA LEU A 34 -10.17 15.97 1.37
C LEU A 34 -9.83 17.47 1.30
N ARG A 35 -9.33 18.01 2.43
CA ARG A 35 -8.95 19.43 2.53
C ARG A 35 -7.81 19.78 1.59
N VAL A 36 -6.72 19.02 1.60
CA VAL A 36 -5.55 19.25 0.74
C VAL A 36 -5.92 19.13 -0.74
N ASN A 37 -6.76 18.15 -1.11
CA ASN A 37 -7.26 18.02 -2.47
C ASN A 37 -8.12 19.22 -2.91
N ARG A 38 -8.91 19.81 -2.00
CA ARG A 38 -9.67 21.02 -2.30
C ARG A 38 -8.78 22.26 -2.40
N LEU A 39 -7.85 22.44 -1.46
CA LEU A 39 -7.00 23.63 -1.39
C LEU A 39 -5.97 23.71 -2.52
N TYR A 40 -5.39 22.57 -2.88
CA TYR A 40 -4.30 22.47 -3.86
C TYR A 40 -4.71 21.76 -5.16
N GLY A 41 -6.01 21.50 -5.34
CA GLY A 41 -6.53 20.92 -6.56
C GLY A 41 -6.35 21.84 -7.77
N ARG A 42 -6.58 21.31 -8.97
CA ARG A 42 -6.36 22.02 -10.24
C ARG A 42 -7.21 23.29 -10.42
N ASN A 43 -8.31 23.41 -9.70
CA ASN A 43 -9.29 24.48 -9.86
C ASN A 43 -9.31 25.39 -8.63
N GLU A 44 -8.64 26.54 -8.76
CA GLU A 44 -8.48 27.54 -7.70
C GLU A 44 -9.81 28.08 -7.16
N GLN A 45 -10.92 27.97 -7.92
CA GLN A 45 -12.22 28.40 -7.44
C GLN A 45 -12.68 27.63 -6.19
N TRP A 46 -12.19 26.40 -6.02
CA TRP A 46 -12.50 25.53 -4.88
C TRP A 46 -11.76 25.90 -3.60
N LEU A 47 -10.75 26.77 -3.67
CA LEU A 47 -10.10 27.36 -2.50
C LEU A 47 -11.12 28.07 -1.61
N ARG A 48 -12.08 28.75 -2.23
CA ARG A 48 -13.17 29.45 -1.54
C ARG A 48 -14.23 28.45 -1.07
N GLY A 49 -14.30 28.23 0.24
CA GLY A 49 -15.25 27.29 0.85
C GLY A 49 -16.71 27.56 0.47
N ASP A 50 -17.11 28.83 0.33
CA ASP A 50 -18.46 29.22 -0.09
C ASP A 50 -18.77 28.81 -1.52
N ALA A 51 -17.82 28.97 -2.44
CA ALA A 51 -17.97 28.56 -3.83
C ALA A 51 -18.04 27.04 -3.94
N PHE A 52 -17.18 26.32 -3.22
CA PHE A 52 -17.18 24.86 -3.19
C PHE A 52 -18.48 24.30 -2.62
N ALA A 53 -18.95 24.83 -1.49
CA ALA A 53 -20.22 24.44 -0.88
C ALA A 53 -21.41 24.74 -1.79
N GLY A 54 -21.41 25.89 -2.47
CA GLY A 54 -22.43 26.27 -3.45
C GLY A 54 -22.50 25.31 -4.65
N ALA A 55 -21.35 24.82 -5.13
CA ALA A 55 -21.27 23.85 -6.23
C ALA A 55 -21.56 22.40 -5.80
N PHE A 56 -21.65 22.12 -4.49
CA PHE A 56 -21.77 20.77 -3.97
C PHE A 56 -23.10 20.09 -4.33
N GLN A 57 -24.18 20.87 -4.47
CA GLN A 57 -25.47 20.33 -4.93
C GLN A 57 -25.39 19.91 -6.41
N GLY A 58 -25.70 18.66 -6.72
CA GLY A 58 -25.70 18.08 -8.07
C GLY A 58 -24.90 16.77 -8.16
N GLY A 59 -24.87 16.16 -9.34
CA GLY A 59 -24.19 14.88 -9.55
C GLY A 59 -24.77 13.79 -8.65
N CYS A 60 -23.91 13.09 -7.90
CA CYS A 60 -24.33 12.08 -6.92
C CYS A 60 -24.87 12.65 -5.59
N TRP A 61 -24.83 13.97 -5.38
CA TRP A 61 -25.25 14.61 -4.13
C TRP A 61 -26.50 15.50 -4.31
N PRO A 62 -27.68 15.09 -3.79
CA PRO A 62 -28.93 15.78 -4.10
C PRO A 62 -29.17 17.06 -3.25
N GLU A 63 -28.56 17.14 -2.08
CA GLU A 63 -28.85 18.18 -1.08
C GLU A 63 -28.00 19.44 -1.25
N LYS A 64 -28.50 20.58 -0.76
CA LYS A 64 -27.66 21.77 -0.54
C LYS A 64 -26.68 21.52 0.60
N THR A 65 -25.44 21.94 0.41
CA THR A 65 -24.37 21.83 1.42
C THR A 65 -23.93 23.23 1.84
N SER A 66 -23.68 23.42 3.13
CA SER A 66 -23.16 24.68 3.66
C SER A 66 -21.64 24.62 3.85
N PRO A 67 -20.94 25.77 3.83
CA PRO A 67 -19.51 25.84 4.13
C PRO A 67 -19.16 25.26 5.51
N CYS A 68 -20.07 25.40 6.48
CA CYS A 68 -19.93 24.80 7.81
C CYS A 68 -19.93 23.27 7.74
N ARG A 69 -20.76 22.65 6.90
CA ARG A 69 -20.79 21.18 6.71
C ARG A 69 -19.48 20.68 6.08
N ILE A 70 -19.01 21.36 5.03
CA ILE A 70 -17.68 21.10 4.41
C ILE A 70 -16.56 21.20 5.45
N SER A 71 -16.52 22.31 6.20
CA SER A 71 -15.50 22.54 7.22
C SER A 71 -15.51 21.44 8.28
N ARG A 72 -16.68 20.94 8.70
CA ARG A 72 -16.78 19.84 9.66
C ARG A 72 -16.24 18.51 9.12
N TRP A 73 -16.37 18.25 7.82
CA TRP A 73 -15.74 17.09 7.17
C TRP A 73 -14.21 17.27 7.10
N GLU A 74 -13.75 18.44 6.67
CA GLU A 74 -12.33 18.78 6.49
C GLU A 74 -11.55 19.03 7.79
N THR A 75 -12.23 19.01 8.93
CA THR A 75 -11.63 19.09 10.27
C THR A 75 -11.97 17.88 11.14
N ALA A 76 -12.47 16.81 10.51
CA ALA A 76 -12.86 15.56 11.17
C ALA A 76 -13.89 15.72 12.32
N ILE A 77 -14.58 16.85 12.42
CA ILE A 77 -15.63 17.08 13.43
C ILE A 77 -16.79 16.11 13.22
N VAL A 78 -17.08 15.77 11.96
CA VAL A 78 -18.04 14.71 11.61
C VAL A 78 -17.46 13.85 10.50
N ARG A 79 -17.85 12.58 10.52
CA ARG A 79 -17.49 11.64 9.46
C ARG A 79 -18.07 12.08 8.11
N VAL A 80 -17.25 11.97 7.07
CA VAL A 80 -17.69 12.21 5.69
C VAL A 80 -18.47 11.01 5.14
N PRO A 81 -19.69 11.19 4.61
CA PRO A 81 -20.45 10.11 3.95
C PRO A 81 -19.83 9.70 2.60
N TYR A 82 -20.11 8.47 2.15
CA TYR A 82 -19.65 7.97 0.84
C TYR A 82 -20.01 8.90 -0.33
N LEU A 83 -21.28 9.30 -0.43
CA LEU A 83 -21.73 10.19 -1.52
C LEU A 83 -21.05 11.56 -1.46
N ALA A 84 -20.66 12.04 -0.28
CA ALA A 84 -19.88 13.27 -0.19
C ALA A 84 -18.48 13.08 -0.77
N VAL A 85 -17.81 11.95 -0.47
CA VAL A 85 -16.50 11.62 -1.08
C VAL A 85 -16.61 11.53 -2.60
N ARG A 86 -17.62 10.83 -3.12
CA ARG A 86 -17.90 10.77 -4.57
C ARG A 86 -18.11 12.15 -5.17
N ARG A 87 -18.78 13.05 -4.45
CA ARG A 87 -18.97 14.43 -4.90
C ARG A 87 -17.67 15.25 -4.91
N TYR A 88 -16.76 15.00 -3.96
CA TYR A 88 -15.40 15.56 -4.03
C TYR A 88 -14.69 15.10 -5.31
N GLU A 89 -14.74 13.80 -5.66
CA GLU A 89 -14.14 13.30 -6.90
C GLU A 89 -14.71 14.00 -8.14
N GLU A 90 -16.03 14.19 -8.22
CA GLU A 90 -16.69 14.89 -9.33
C GLU A 90 -16.26 16.36 -9.44
N LEU A 91 -16.31 17.12 -8.33
CA LEU A 91 -15.97 18.54 -8.34
C LEU A 91 -14.48 18.80 -8.61
N LEU A 92 -13.62 17.92 -8.10
CA LEU A 92 -12.18 17.99 -8.28
C LEU A 92 -11.70 17.32 -9.58
N GLN A 93 -12.62 16.72 -10.36
CA GLN A 93 -12.34 16.00 -11.60
C GLN A 93 -11.31 14.87 -11.41
N LEU A 94 -11.42 14.17 -10.28
CA LEU A 94 -10.62 12.98 -10.00
C LEU A 94 -11.25 11.74 -10.64
N PRO A 95 -10.48 10.68 -10.92
CA PRO A 95 -11.05 9.42 -11.38
C PRO A 95 -12.09 8.90 -10.39
N ALA A 96 -13.18 8.34 -10.92
CA ALA A 96 -14.24 7.76 -10.11
C ALA A 96 -13.68 6.69 -9.15
N ASN A 97 -14.13 6.70 -7.90
CA ASN A 97 -13.68 5.81 -6.82
C ASN A 97 -12.21 5.93 -6.41
N SER A 98 -11.46 6.93 -6.90
CA SER A 98 -10.05 7.11 -6.50
C SER A 98 -9.92 7.48 -5.02
N LEU A 99 -10.68 8.44 -4.52
CA LEU A 99 -10.72 8.81 -3.10
C LEU A 99 -11.44 7.74 -2.28
N VAL A 100 -12.48 7.11 -2.82
CA VAL A 100 -13.17 6.01 -2.13
C VAL A 100 -12.22 4.87 -1.81
N ALA A 101 -11.46 4.37 -2.81
CA ALA A 101 -10.53 3.27 -2.61
C ALA A 101 -9.43 3.63 -1.60
N LEU A 102 -8.90 4.86 -1.68
CA LEU A 102 -7.94 5.38 -0.70
C LEU A 102 -8.51 5.36 0.72
N LEU A 103 -9.73 5.88 0.90
CA LEU A 103 -10.39 5.94 2.20
C LEU A 103 -10.66 4.54 2.76
N ASP A 104 -11.14 3.60 1.95
CA ASP A 104 -11.37 2.22 2.39
C ASP A 104 -10.06 1.59 2.90
N VAL A 105 -8.97 1.80 2.16
CA VAL A 105 -7.62 1.37 2.55
C VAL A 105 -7.17 1.96 3.89
N ILE A 106 -7.30 3.28 4.06
CA ILE A 106 -6.91 3.99 5.29
C ILE A 106 -7.73 3.50 6.49
N TYR A 107 -9.05 3.40 6.30
CA TYR A 107 -9.98 2.99 7.33
C TYR A 107 -9.69 1.56 7.77
N ARG A 108 -9.49 0.62 6.84
CA ARG A 108 -9.17 -0.77 7.15
C ARG A 108 -7.84 -0.91 7.86
N TYR A 109 -6.78 -0.28 7.33
CA TYR A 109 -5.46 -0.38 7.93
C TYR A 109 -5.46 0.03 9.40
N SER A 110 -6.27 1.04 9.69
CA SER A 110 -6.27 1.68 10.99
C SER A 110 -7.38 1.20 11.93
N ALA A 111 -8.24 0.30 11.46
CA ALA A 111 -9.28 -0.30 12.27
C ALA A 111 -8.69 -1.11 13.44
N THR A 112 -9.45 -1.26 14.51
CA THR A 112 -9.11 -2.10 15.67
C THR A 112 -9.62 -3.54 15.53
N ALA A 113 -10.57 -3.75 14.63
CA ALA A 113 -11.13 -5.05 14.27
C ALA A 113 -11.42 -5.06 12.77
N ILE A 114 -11.55 -6.26 12.19
CA ILE A 114 -11.84 -6.43 10.77
C ILE A 114 -13.33 -6.68 10.58
N CYS A 115 -13.91 -5.99 9.60
CA CYS A 115 -15.30 -6.15 9.18
C CYS A 115 -15.35 -6.42 7.68
N SER A 116 -16.29 -7.27 7.25
CA SER A 116 -16.57 -7.46 5.82
C SER A 116 -17.24 -6.24 5.19
N ALA A 117 -18.09 -5.54 5.93
CA ALA A 117 -18.76 -4.34 5.46
C ALA A 117 -17.76 -3.19 5.30
N PRO A 118 -17.84 -2.42 4.20
CA PRO A 118 -17.01 -1.24 4.05
C PRO A 118 -17.35 -0.24 5.13
N LEU A 119 -16.33 0.47 5.61
CA LEU A 119 -16.54 1.49 6.61
C LEU A 119 -17.24 2.71 5.97
N LEU A 120 -16.92 3.08 4.74
CA LEU A 120 -17.70 4.06 3.99
C LEU A 120 -19.03 3.42 3.57
N ASP A 121 -20.11 3.83 4.24
CA ASP A 121 -21.44 3.31 3.97
C ASP A 121 -21.92 3.74 2.57
N ARG A 122 -22.15 2.75 1.71
CA ARG A 122 -22.62 2.94 0.33
C ARG A 122 -24.15 3.07 0.22
N GLU A 123 -24.88 3.17 1.34
CA GLU A 123 -26.35 3.31 1.43
C GLU A 123 -27.10 2.37 0.48
N LEU A 124 -26.83 1.06 0.63
CA LEU A 124 -27.49 0.05 -0.18
C LEU A 124 -28.93 -0.16 0.30
N ARG A 125 -29.91 0.29 -0.49
CA ARG A 125 -31.33 0.02 -0.21
C ARG A 125 -31.61 -1.48 -0.23
N GLU A 126 -32.07 -2.01 0.89
CA GLU A 126 -32.50 -3.42 0.98
C GLU A 126 -33.70 -3.67 0.06
N GLY A 127 -33.68 -4.78 -0.67
CA GLY A 127 -34.80 -5.22 -1.51
C GLY A 127 -34.91 -4.60 -2.91
N ASP A 128 -33.93 -3.82 -3.39
CA ASP A 128 -33.90 -3.34 -4.77
C ASP A 128 -33.68 -4.51 -5.76
N PRO A 129 -34.64 -4.86 -6.65
CA PRO A 129 -34.48 -5.95 -7.60
C PRO A 129 -33.30 -5.74 -8.57
N ARG A 130 -32.99 -4.49 -8.93
CA ARG A 130 -31.88 -4.18 -9.85
C ARG A 130 -30.53 -4.58 -9.25
N ARG A 131 -30.41 -4.46 -7.94
CA ARG A 131 -29.21 -4.87 -7.20
C ARG A 131 -29.02 -6.38 -7.25
N LEU A 132 -30.10 -7.16 -7.13
CA LEU A 132 -30.01 -8.62 -7.20
C LEU A 132 -29.56 -9.07 -8.59
N THR A 133 -30.18 -8.53 -9.65
CA THR A 133 -29.76 -8.79 -11.04
C THR A 133 -28.30 -8.42 -11.26
N ARG A 134 -27.87 -7.25 -10.78
CA ARG A 134 -26.47 -6.82 -10.90
C ARG A 134 -25.50 -7.70 -10.13
N LEU A 135 -25.88 -8.18 -8.94
CA LEU A 135 -25.07 -9.14 -8.19
C LEU A 135 -24.92 -10.47 -8.94
N GLU A 136 -26.00 -10.99 -9.53
CA GLU A 136 -25.98 -12.22 -10.34
C GLU A 136 -25.06 -12.07 -11.56
N GLU A 137 -25.15 -10.94 -12.28
CA GLU A 137 -24.25 -10.61 -13.40
C GLU A 137 -22.78 -10.60 -12.97
N LEU A 138 -22.46 -9.95 -11.84
CA LEU A 138 -21.09 -9.86 -11.33
C LEU A 138 -20.55 -11.20 -10.84
N VAL A 139 -21.39 -12.03 -10.23
CA VAL A 139 -21.02 -13.39 -9.81
C VAL A 139 -20.72 -14.27 -11.02
N GLU A 140 -21.52 -14.17 -12.08
CA GLU A 140 -21.28 -14.93 -13.31
C GLU A 140 -20.00 -14.47 -14.02
N ALA A 141 -19.81 -13.16 -14.17
CA ALA A 141 -18.61 -12.59 -14.76
C ALA A 141 -17.33 -12.94 -13.98
N ALA A 142 -17.40 -13.00 -12.64
CA ALA A 142 -16.27 -13.39 -11.81
C ALA A 142 -15.86 -14.87 -11.95
N ARG A 143 -16.72 -15.70 -12.55
CA ARG A 143 -16.51 -17.13 -12.77
C ARG A 143 -16.24 -17.46 -14.25
N SER A 144 -16.34 -16.47 -15.12
CA SER A 144 -16.08 -16.59 -16.56
C SER A 144 -14.74 -15.93 -16.94
N ASP A 145 -14.47 -15.85 -18.24
CA ASP A 145 -13.36 -15.09 -18.80
C ASP A 145 -13.72 -13.61 -19.08
N ASP A 146 -14.87 -13.13 -18.58
CA ASP A 146 -15.27 -11.74 -18.72
C ASP A 146 -14.29 -10.82 -17.98
N LEU A 147 -14.18 -9.59 -18.49
CA LEU A 147 -13.29 -8.59 -17.92
C LEU A 147 -14.00 -7.84 -16.79
N LEU A 148 -13.41 -7.87 -15.60
CA LEU A 148 -13.87 -7.13 -14.44
C LEU A 148 -12.93 -5.96 -14.15
N THR A 149 -13.50 -4.80 -13.84
CA THR A 149 -12.74 -3.64 -13.34
C THR A 149 -12.55 -3.75 -11.82
N GLY A 150 -11.63 -2.98 -11.26
CA GLY A 150 -11.54 -2.88 -9.80
C GLY A 150 -12.84 -2.37 -9.15
N SER A 151 -13.60 -1.50 -9.83
CA SER A 151 -14.93 -1.08 -9.36
C SER A 151 -15.98 -2.19 -9.37
N ASP A 152 -15.93 -3.11 -10.33
CA ASP A 152 -16.85 -4.26 -10.37
C ASP A 152 -16.57 -5.20 -9.17
N TRP A 153 -15.29 -5.41 -8.84
CA TRP A 153 -14.90 -6.16 -7.63
C TRP A 153 -15.31 -5.46 -6.33
N ASP A 154 -15.17 -4.13 -6.28
CA ASP A 154 -15.63 -3.34 -5.15
C ASP A 154 -17.14 -3.46 -4.95
N GLU A 155 -17.92 -3.36 -6.04
CA GLU A 155 -19.37 -3.51 -6.06
C GLU A 155 -19.79 -4.92 -5.61
N LEU A 156 -19.24 -5.97 -6.24
CA LEU A 156 -19.53 -7.37 -5.93
C LEU A 156 -19.29 -7.67 -4.45
N THR A 157 -18.10 -7.34 -3.94
CA THR A 157 -17.74 -7.66 -2.55
C THR A 157 -18.50 -6.80 -1.53
N THR A 158 -18.93 -5.59 -1.91
CA THR A 158 -19.84 -4.79 -1.09
C THR A 158 -21.20 -5.46 -0.97
N TYR A 159 -21.79 -5.92 -2.08
CA TYR A 159 -23.10 -6.58 -2.06
C TYR A 159 -23.09 -7.84 -1.20
N LEU A 160 -22.01 -8.63 -1.29
CA LEU A 160 -21.81 -9.82 -0.47
C LEU A 160 -21.61 -9.46 1.01
N ALA A 161 -20.86 -8.40 1.31
CA ALA A 161 -20.56 -8.00 2.67
C ALA A 161 -21.79 -7.55 3.47
N VAL A 162 -22.75 -6.87 2.84
CA VAL A 162 -24.00 -6.44 3.51
C VAL A 162 -25.04 -7.55 3.60
N ALA A 163 -24.84 -8.67 2.89
CA ALA A 163 -25.70 -9.85 2.94
C ALA A 163 -24.91 -11.09 3.44
N PRO A 164 -24.42 -11.08 4.70
CA PRO A 164 -23.44 -12.07 5.17
C PRO A 164 -23.95 -13.52 5.26
N ARG A 165 -25.26 -13.72 5.09
CA ARG A 165 -25.92 -15.03 5.05
C ARG A 165 -26.26 -15.50 3.64
N GLN A 166 -25.98 -14.68 2.62
CA GLN A 166 -26.25 -15.04 1.24
C GLN A 166 -25.30 -16.15 0.80
N MET A 167 -25.89 -17.23 0.28
CA MET A 167 -25.13 -18.35 -0.26
C MET A 167 -25.09 -18.23 -1.78
N ILE A 168 -23.89 -18.30 -2.34
CA ILE A 168 -23.70 -18.47 -3.79
C ILE A 168 -23.66 -19.96 -4.09
N THR A 169 -24.45 -20.38 -5.07
CA THR A 169 -24.49 -21.78 -5.56
C THR A 169 -23.95 -21.86 -6.99
N PRO A 170 -23.13 -22.88 -7.32
CA PRO A 170 -22.61 -23.95 -6.45
C PRO A 170 -21.57 -23.44 -5.44
N ARG A 171 -21.29 -24.20 -4.37
CA ARG A 171 -20.29 -23.80 -3.34
C ARG A 171 -18.90 -23.53 -3.92
N SER A 172 -18.55 -24.17 -5.03
CA SER A 172 -17.28 -23.94 -5.74
C SER A 172 -17.15 -22.50 -6.25
N ALA A 173 -18.26 -21.80 -6.50
CA ALA A 173 -18.25 -20.40 -6.94
C ALA A 173 -17.45 -19.48 -5.99
N TRP A 174 -17.47 -19.75 -4.67
CA TRP A 174 -16.66 -18.98 -3.73
C TRP A 174 -15.16 -19.19 -3.91
N THR A 175 -14.74 -20.39 -4.27
CA THR A 175 -13.35 -20.69 -4.61
C THR A 175 -12.97 -19.97 -5.90
N ASP A 176 -13.77 -20.11 -6.95
CA ASP A 176 -13.53 -19.48 -8.26
C ASP A 176 -13.36 -17.95 -8.11
N ILE A 177 -14.28 -17.30 -7.39
CA ILE A 177 -14.26 -15.86 -7.10
C ILE A 177 -13.00 -15.47 -6.32
N ALA A 178 -12.65 -16.21 -5.27
CA ALA A 178 -11.51 -15.89 -4.42
C ALA A 178 -10.16 -16.07 -5.16
N GLU A 179 -10.01 -17.15 -5.91
CA GLU A 179 -8.82 -17.43 -6.72
C GLU A 179 -8.66 -16.39 -7.83
N ARG A 180 -9.76 -16.05 -8.52
CA ARG A 180 -9.73 -15.06 -9.59
C ARG A 180 -9.38 -13.66 -9.08
N LEU A 181 -10.03 -13.22 -8.00
CA LEU A 181 -9.74 -11.93 -7.38
C LEU A 181 -8.30 -11.83 -6.89
N LEU A 182 -7.78 -12.89 -6.24
CA LEU A 182 -6.39 -12.94 -5.80
C LEU A 182 -5.42 -12.87 -6.99
N ALA A 183 -5.67 -13.65 -8.04
CA ALA A 183 -4.84 -13.66 -9.25
C ALA A 183 -4.81 -12.30 -9.96
N GLU A 184 -5.93 -11.60 -10.02
CA GLU A 184 -5.97 -10.23 -10.55
C GLU A 184 -5.29 -9.22 -9.63
N MET A 185 -5.47 -9.35 -8.32
CA MET A 185 -4.89 -8.42 -7.34
C MET A 185 -3.36 -8.42 -7.38
N ILE A 186 -2.72 -9.59 -7.43
CA ILE A 186 -1.25 -9.71 -7.37
C ILE A 186 -0.54 -9.16 -8.63
N VAL A 187 -1.26 -8.95 -9.72
CA VAL A 187 -0.72 -8.37 -10.97
C VAL A 187 -1.30 -6.99 -11.30
N ALA A 188 -2.22 -6.49 -10.48
CA ALA A 188 -2.73 -5.13 -10.59
C ALA A 188 -1.76 -4.13 -9.94
N ASP A 189 -1.89 -2.85 -10.32
CA ASP A 189 -1.10 -1.76 -9.75
C ASP A 189 -1.98 -0.52 -9.46
N GLY A 190 -1.49 0.39 -8.61
CA GLY A 190 -2.15 1.65 -8.29
C GLY A 190 -3.60 1.50 -7.82
N LEU A 191 -4.53 2.22 -8.46
CA LEU A 191 -5.96 2.23 -8.08
C LEU A 191 -6.63 0.85 -8.26
N ALA A 192 -6.31 0.16 -9.36
CA ALA A 192 -6.85 -1.16 -9.65
C ALA A 192 -6.42 -2.18 -8.59
N TRP A 193 -5.18 -2.07 -8.11
CA TRP A 193 -4.68 -2.85 -6.97
C TRP A 193 -5.43 -2.51 -5.68
N MET A 194 -5.57 -1.22 -5.33
CA MET A 194 -6.25 -0.81 -4.09
C MET A 194 -7.68 -1.35 -3.99
N GLN A 195 -8.44 -1.26 -5.09
CA GLN A 195 -9.82 -1.74 -5.15
C GLN A 195 -9.91 -3.26 -4.98
N ARG A 196 -9.04 -4.02 -5.66
CA ARG A 196 -9.00 -5.49 -5.55
C ARG A 196 -8.49 -5.95 -4.19
N TYR A 197 -7.51 -5.24 -3.64
CA TYR A 197 -6.99 -5.50 -2.30
C TYR A 197 -8.10 -5.32 -1.25
N GLU A 198 -8.86 -4.22 -1.30
CA GLU A 198 -10.05 -4.05 -0.45
C GLU A 198 -11.09 -5.14 -0.66
N ALA A 199 -11.40 -5.47 -1.92
CA ALA A 199 -12.36 -6.51 -2.24
C ALA A 199 -11.95 -7.86 -1.62
N LEU A 200 -10.68 -8.24 -1.72
CA LEU A 200 -10.15 -9.48 -1.15
C LEU A 200 -10.23 -9.45 0.39
N ASN A 201 -9.89 -8.32 1.00
CA ASN A 201 -10.00 -8.15 2.45
C ASN A 201 -11.44 -8.31 2.94
N ARG A 202 -12.44 -7.85 2.19
CA ARG A 202 -13.86 -8.09 2.52
C ARG A 202 -14.22 -9.56 2.47
N LEU A 203 -13.70 -10.32 1.49
CA LEU A 203 -13.89 -11.77 1.43
C LEU A 203 -13.20 -12.49 2.60
N LEU A 204 -11.98 -12.07 2.97
CA LEU A 204 -11.22 -12.63 4.10
C LEU A 204 -11.89 -12.38 5.46
N ALA A 205 -12.71 -11.32 5.54
CA ALA A 205 -13.53 -10.99 6.71
C ALA A 205 -14.97 -11.55 6.63
N HIS A 206 -15.40 -12.05 5.47
CA HIS A 206 -16.77 -12.51 5.26
C HIS A 206 -16.99 -13.88 5.92
N PRO A 207 -18.08 -14.10 6.69
CA PRO A 207 -18.27 -15.33 7.47
C PRO A 207 -18.19 -16.63 6.65
N VAL A 208 -18.70 -16.60 5.42
CA VAL A 208 -18.73 -17.77 4.51
C VAL A 208 -17.54 -17.79 3.54
N ALA A 209 -17.09 -16.63 3.07
CA ALA A 209 -16.10 -16.55 2.00
C ALA A 209 -14.67 -16.69 2.53
N GLN A 210 -14.44 -16.34 3.81
CA GLN A 210 -13.11 -16.34 4.42
C GLN A 210 -12.37 -17.67 4.25
N GLN A 211 -13.06 -18.81 4.36
CA GLN A 211 -12.42 -20.13 4.19
C GLN A 211 -11.85 -20.31 2.78
N HIS A 212 -12.55 -19.81 1.76
CA HIS A 212 -12.16 -19.92 0.35
C HIS A 212 -11.04 -18.93 0.02
N ALA A 213 -11.13 -17.70 0.51
CA ALA A 213 -10.08 -16.69 0.36
C ALA A 213 -8.78 -17.09 1.08
N VAL A 214 -8.88 -17.64 2.30
CA VAL A 214 -7.71 -18.17 3.02
C VAL A 214 -7.10 -19.35 2.27
N ALA A 215 -7.91 -20.26 1.74
CA ALA A 215 -7.43 -21.39 0.95
C ALA A 215 -6.73 -20.93 -0.34
N ALA A 216 -7.29 -19.94 -1.06
CA ALA A 216 -6.67 -19.36 -2.24
C ALA A 216 -5.30 -18.74 -1.94
N CYS A 217 -5.21 -17.90 -0.90
CA CYS A 217 -3.94 -17.32 -0.45
C CYS A 217 -2.92 -18.41 -0.04
N ALA A 218 -3.37 -19.44 0.71
CA ALA A 218 -2.49 -20.52 1.15
C ALA A 218 -1.98 -21.38 -0.02
N SER A 219 -2.85 -21.69 -0.98
CA SER A 219 -2.50 -22.44 -2.20
C SER A 219 -1.44 -21.69 -3.00
N LEU A 220 -1.69 -20.41 -3.30
CA LEU A 220 -0.76 -19.57 -4.05
C LEU A 220 0.56 -19.31 -3.29
N ALA A 221 0.52 -19.18 -1.96
CA ALA A 221 1.73 -19.05 -1.14
C ALA A 221 2.58 -20.34 -1.13
N GLY A 222 1.95 -21.51 -1.29
CA GLY A 222 2.64 -22.80 -1.40
C GLY A 222 3.24 -23.07 -2.78
N ASP A 223 2.76 -22.38 -3.82
CA ASP A 223 3.29 -22.49 -5.18
C ASP A 223 4.66 -21.80 -5.29
N ARG A 224 5.72 -22.60 -5.47
CA ARG A 224 7.10 -22.12 -5.64
C ARG A 224 7.32 -21.35 -6.94
N THR A 225 6.40 -21.41 -7.89
CA THR A 225 6.48 -20.70 -9.17
C THR A 225 5.88 -19.29 -9.10
N ASN A 226 5.05 -19.01 -8.09
CA ASN A 226 4.50 -17.68 -7.83
C ASN A 226 5.62 -16.64 -7.77
N GLN A 227 5.34 -15.41 -8.19
CA GLN A 227 6.31 -14.30 -8.15
C GLN A 227 6.01 -13.28 -7.05
N VAL A 228 4.78 -13.28 -6.52
CA VAL A 228 4.24 -12.21 -5.67
C VAL A 228 3.88 -12.76 -4.29
N PHE A 229 4.90 -13.15 -3.53
CA PHE A 229 4.72 -13.83 -2.23
C PHE A 229 4.35 -12.90 -1.08
N VAL A 230 4.89 -11.68 -1.05
CA VAL A 230 4.73 -10.78 0.10
C VAL A 230 3.25 -10.45 0.29
N GLU A 231 2.60 -9.99 -0.77
CA GLU A 231 1.19 -9.60 -0.80
C GLU A 231 0.26 -10.80 -0.57
N THR A 232 0.60 -11.96 -1.16
CA THR A 232 -0.20 -13.19 -1.01
C THR A 232 -0.27 -13.65 0.44
N VAL A 233 0.88 -13.67 1.13
CA VAL A 233 0.96 -14.12 2.52
C VAL A 233 0.49 -13.04 3.48
N SER A 234 0.85 -11.77 3.25
CA SER A 234 0.47 -10.66 4.15
C SER A 234 -1.04 -10.48 4.23
N ALA A 235 -1.78 -10.69 3.13
CA ALA A 235 -3.24 -10.60 3.09
C ALA A 235 -3.94 -11.50 4.12
N LEU A 236 -3.34 -12.63 4.54
CA LEU A 236 -3.92 -13.53 5.55
C LEU A 236 -4.11 -12.87 6.92
N ASP A 237 -3.49 -11.72 7.17
CA ASP A 237 -3.78 -10.91 8.36
C ASP A 237 -5.24 -10.50 8.50
N ALA A 238 -5.93 -10.39 7.36
CA ALA A 238 -7.27 -9.86 7.25
C ALA A 238 -8.35 -10.85 7.69
N SER A 239 -7.98 -12.07 8.03
CA SER A 239 -8.91 -13.10 8.46
C SER A 239 -8.65 -13.54 9.91
N PRO A 240 -9.71 -13.60 10.75
CA PRO A 240 -9.65 -14.25 12.06
C PRO A 240 -9.75 -15.79 11.94
N HIS A 241 -9.95 -16.34 10.73
CA HIS A 241 -10.07 -17.79 10.54
C HIS A 241 -8.82 -18.52 11.05
N PRO A 242 -8.95 -19.63 11.81
CA PRO A 242 -7.81 -20.34 12.40
C PRO A 242 -6.75 -20.76 11.39
N ASP A 243 -7.17 -21.16 10.19
CA ASP A 243 -6.25 -21.54 9.12
C ASP A 243 -5.38 -20.38 8.63
N ALA A 244 -5.87 -19.13 8.68
CA ALA A 244 -5.07 -17.99 8.27
C ALA A 244 -3.87 -17.81 9.22
N SER A 245 -4.08 -17.91 10.53
CA SER A 245 -3.00 -17.85 11.52
C SER A 245 -2.08 -19.07 11.43
N ARG A 246 -2.61 -20.26 11.15
CA ARG A 246 -1.82 -21.48 10.92
C ARG A 246 -0.89 -21.33 9.71
N HIS A 247 -1.40 -20.88 8.57
CA HIS A 247 -0.61 -20.69 7.36
C HIS A 247 0.46 -19.60 7.50
N VAL A 248 0.16 -18.51 8.21
CA VAL A 248 1.17 -17.48 8.53
C VAL A 248 2.31 -18.06 9.38
N LEU A 249 2.00 -18.82 10.44
CA LEU A 249 3.02 -19.46 11.28
C LEU A 249 3.82 -20.52 10.51
N ASP A 250 3.17 -21.31 9.64
CA ASP A 250 3.85 -22.27 8.77
C ASP A 250 4.86 -21.59 7.85
N GLN A 251 4.53 -20.44 7.26
CA GLN A 251 5.45 -19.67 6.41
C GLN A 251 6.59 -19.01 7.19
N LEU A 252 6.45 -18.77 8.50
CA LEU A 252 7.58 -18.32 9.32
C LEU A 252 8.59 -19.44 9.58
N VAL A 253 8.10 -20.66 9.85
CA VAL A 253 8.93 -21.81 10.25
C VAL A 253 9.49 -22.55 9.03
N ARG A 254 8.68 -22.72 7.99
CA ARG A 254 9.01 -23.44 6.74
C ARG A 254 8.61 -22.58 5.54
N PRO A 255 9.27 -21.43 5.33
CA PRO A 255 8.93 -20.54 4.25
C PRO A 255 9.07 -21.20 2.88
N THR A 256 8.18 -20.88 1.96
CA THR A 256 8.35 -21.21 0.53
C THR A 256 9.62 -20.56 -0.03
N ASN A 257 9.89 -19.31 0.41
CA ASN A 257 11.11 -18.55 0.18
C ASN A 257 11.17 -17.33 1.12
N ASP A 258 12.24 -16.55 1.06
CA ASP A 258 12.47 -15.38 1.93
C ASP A 258 11.36 -14.32 1.83
N ARG A 259 10.78 -14.10 0.64
CA ARG A 259 9.66 -13.16 0.45
C ARG A 259 8.38 -13.65 1.14
N ALA A 260 8.11 -14.95 1.12
CA ALA A 260 6.99 -15.54 1.84
C ALA A 260 7.19 -15.43 3.37
N GLN A 261 8.42 -15.62 3.86
CA GLN A 261 8.76 -15.40 5.27
C GLN A 261 8.52 -13.94 5.68
N TYR A 262 8.96 -12.99 4.85
CA TYR A 262 8.76 -11.56 5.08
C TYR A 262 7.27 -11.17 5.06
N GLY A 263 6.50 -11.68 4.09
CA GLY A 263 5.04 -11.52 4.06
C GLY A 263 4.35 -12.07 5.31
N ALA A 264 4.83 -13.20 5.85
CA ALA A 264 4.32 -13.76 7.11
C ALA A 264 4.66 -12.88 8.33
N LEU A 265 5.84 -12.25 8.37
CA LEU A 265 6.19 -11.28 9.41
C LEU A 265 5.27 -10.05 9.35
N LEU A 266 5.00 -9.52 8.16
CA LEU A 266 4.04 -8.41 7.98
C LEU A 266 2.65 -8.83 8.46
N ALA A 267 2.19 -10.03 8.08
CA ALA A 267 0.90 -10.54 8.53
C ALA A 267 0.80 -10.61 10.07
N CYS A 268 1.89 -11.01 10.74
CA CYS A 268 1.95 -11.06 12.19
C CYS A 268 1.72 -9.70 12.85
N VAL A 269 2.22 -8.61 12.25
CA VAL A 269 2.04 -7.25 12.81
C VAL A 269 0.56 -6.91 12.93
N ARG A 270 -0.21 -7.19 11.87
CA ARG A 270 -1.65 -6.92 11.83
C ARG A 270 -2.45 -7.95 12.62
N LYS A 271 -2.12 -9.25 12.57
CA LYS A 271 -2.77 -10.27 13.41
C LYS A 271 -2.61 -9.99 14.91
N LEU A 272 -1.44 -9.50 15.35
CA LEU A 272 -1.23 -9.06 16.73
C LEU A 272 -2.14 -7.89 17.09
N ARG A 273 -2.20 -6.87 16.22
CA ARG A 273 -3.06 -5.70 16.42
C ARG A 273 -4.54 -6.07 16.55
N TYR A 274 -5.02 -6.99 15.71
CA TYR A 274 -6.42 -7.43 15.72
C TYR A 274 -6.73 -8.50 16.78
N GLY A 275 -5.74 -9.02 17.49
CA GLY A 275 -5.95 -10.11 18.45
C GLY A 275 -6.31 -11.45 17.79
N HIS A 276 -5.86 -11.69 16.56
CA HIS A 276 -6.15 -12.92 15.80
C HIS A 276 -5.29 -14.12 16.20
N PHE A 277 -4.32 -13.92 17.10
CA PHE A 277 -3.52 -15.00 17.65
C PHE A 277 -4.06 -15.47 19.00
N SER A 278 -4.16 -16.77 19.18
CA SER A 278 -4.35 -17.38 20.49
C SER A 278 -3.08 -17.22 21.34
N GLU A 279 -3.22 -17.38 22.66
CA GLU A 279 -2.08 -17.36 23.58
C GLU A 279 -1.02 -18.42 23.25
N SER A 280 -1.44 -19.61 22.78
CA SER A 280 -0.52 -20.66 22.32
C SER A 280 0.25 -20.26 21.06
N GLN A 281 -0.40 -19.58 20.13
CA GLN A 281 0.24 -19.06 18.92
C GLN A 281 1.24 -17.94 19.27
N LEU A 282 0.90 -17.06 20.22
CA LEU A 282 1.81 -16.02 20.71
C LEU A 282 3.08 -16.62 21.32
N ARG A 283 2.94 -17.67 22.16
CA ARG A 283 4.09 -18.39 22.73
C ARG A 283 4.98 -19.04 21.67
N CYS A 284 4.40 -19.54 20.58
CA CYS A 284 5.13 -20.09 19.43
C CYS A 284 5.86 -19.00 18.62
N LEU A 285 5.25 -17.82 18.49
CA LEU A 285 5.79 -16.72 17.69
C LEU A 285 7.06 -16.11 18.30
N VAL A 286 7.12 -15.96 19.63
CA VAL A 286 8.26 -15.33 20.32
C VAL A 286 9.64 -15.92 19.96
N PRO A 287 9.88 -17.25 20.05
CA PRO A 287 11.18 -17.81 19.70
C PRO A 287 11.54 -17.60 18.22
N ILE A 288 10.57 -17.73 17.31
CA ILE A 288 10.79 -17.58 15.86
C ILE A 288 11.21 -16.15 15.53
N VAL A 289 10.46 -15.16 16.02
CA VAL A 289 10.76 -13.74 15.76
C VAL A 289 12.07 -13.34 16.43
N ASN A 290 12.38 -13.89 17.61
CA ASN A 290 13.67 -13.67 18.25
C ASN A 290 14.85 -14.23 17.46
N GLU A 291 14.72 -15.41 16.87
CA GLU A 291 15.76 -15.97 16.00
C GLU A 291 15.95 -15.09 14.75
N LEU A 292 14.86 -14.68 14.11
CA LEU A 292 14.91 -13.81 12.92
C LEU A 292 15.51 -12.44 13.20
N ALA A 293 15.26 -11.86 14.38
CA ALA A 293 15.85 -10.60 14.79
C ALA A 293 17.36 -10.69 15.08
N LEU A 294 17.90 -11.90 15.30
CA LEU A 294 19.30 -12.14 15.67
C LEU A 294 20.15 -12.72 14.54
N ASP A 295 19.56 -13.17 13.44
CA ASP A 295 20.26 -13.84 12.34
C ASP A 295 20.62 -12.85 11.21
N PRO A 296 21.89 -12.39 11.10
CA PRO A 296 22.33 -11.43 10.09
C PRO A 296 22.41 -12.02 8.68
N ALA A 297 22.27 -13.34 8.51
CA ALA A 297 22.31 -13.98 7.20
C ALA A 297 20.95 -13.96 6.48
N ARG A 298 19.91 -13.41 7.10
CA ARG A 298 18.53 -13.37 6.58
C ARG A 298 18.27 -12.13 5.72
N TYR A 299 17.15 -12.18 5.00
CA TYR A 299 16.62 -11.09 4.18
C TYR A 299 16.65 -9.74 4.94
N GLU A 300 17.26 -8.72 4.33
CA GLU A 300 17.70 -7.47 4.98
C GLU A 300 16.57 -6.74 5.73
N ASP A 301 15.35 -6.73 5.18
CA ASP A 301 14.19 -6.08 5.83
C ASP A 301 13.54 -6.91 6.95
N ALA A 302 13.88 -8.20 7.08
CA ALA A 302 13.23 -9.09 8.04
C ALA A 302 13.64 -8.80 9.49
N GLN A 303 14.90 -8.39 9.74
CA GLN A 303 15.38 -8.16 11.11
C GLN A 303 14.72 -6.94 11.78
N PRO A 304 14.64 -5.75 11.13
CA PRO A 304 13.96 -4.60 11.71
C PRO A 304 12.48 -4.89 11.99
N LEU A 305 11.82 -5.61 11.09
CA LEU A 305 10.43 -6.00 11.27
C LEU A 305 10.24 -7.01 12.43
N ALA A 306 11.16 -7.97 12.58
CA ALA A 306 11.15 -8.91 13.68
C ALA A 306 11.40 -8.21 15.04
N ALA A 307 12.34 -7.27 15.10
CA ALA A 307 12.56 -6.44 16.28
C ALA A 307 11.32 -5.62 16.65
N GLU A 308 10.62 -5.05 15.65
CA GLU A 308 9.36 -4.33 15.86
C GLU A 308 8.23 -5.25 16.37
N LEU A 309 8.12 -6.47 15.85
CA LEU A 309 7.17 -7.48 16.35
C LEU A 309 7.45 -7.83 17.81
N LEU A 310 8.72 -8.05 18.18
CA LEU A 310 9.08 -8.26 19.57
C LEU A 310 8.66 -7.09 20.43
N ARG A 311 8.92 -5.85 20.00
CA ARG A 311 8.50 -4.65 20.73
C ARG A 311 7.00 -4.61 21.00
N ARG A 312 6.17 -4.99 20.02
CA ARG A 312 4.69 -5.02 20.10
C ARG A 312 4.12 -6.19 20.89
N LEU A 313 4.84 -7.31 21.00
CA LEU A 313 4.36 -8.47 21.73
C LEU A 313 4.12 -8.15 23.22
N PRO A 314 3.08 -8.74 23.86
CA PRO A 314 2.81 -8.58 25.28
C PRO A 314 4.05 -8.93 26.12
N SER A 315 4.31 -8.15 27.18
CA SER A 315 5.55 -8.24 27.94
C SER A 315 5.68 -9.55 28.73
N ASP A 316 4.56 -10.11 29.18
CA ASP A 316 4.45 -11.40 29.86
C ASP A 316 5.00 -12.56 29.02
N VAL A 317 4.81 -12.54 27.70
CA VAL A 317 5.33 -13.57 26.79
C VAL A 317 6.70 -13.25 26.19
N SER A 318 7.09 -11.97 26.10
CA SER A 318 8.25 -11.52 25.31
C SER A 318 9.42 -10.95 26.13
N ALA A 319 9.29 -10.78 27.44
CA ALA A 319 10.29 -10.10 28.28
C ALA A 319 11.71 -10.67 28.12
N SER A 320 11.87 -11.99 28.16
CA SER A 320 13.18 -12.64 28.01
C SER A 320 13.78 -12.40 26.62
N ALA A 321 12.97 -12.45 25.57
CA ALA A 321 13.43 -12.23 24.20
C ALA A 321 13.86 -10.77 23.99
N LYS A 322 13.07 -9.81 24.49
CA LYS A 322 13.40 -8.38 24.50
C LYS A 322 14.72 -8.11 25.23
N ALA A 323 14.93 -8.73 26.39
CA ALA A 323 16.17 -8.58 27.15
C ALA A 323 17.39 -9.10 26.38
N ARG A 324 17.30 -10.31 25.79
CA ARG A 324 18.39 -10.86 24.97
C ARG A 324 18.70 -9.97 23.77
N LEU A 325 17.69 -9.54 23.03
CA LEU A 325 17.90 -8.72 21.85
C LEU A 325 18.58 -7.38 22.21
N ARG A 326 18.17 -6.73 23.31
CA ARG A 326 18.85 -5.52 23.82
C ARG A 326 20.33 -5.72 24.13
N HIS A 327 20.74 -6.92 24.56
CA HIS A 327 22.15 -7.23 24.81
C HIS A 327 22.96 -7.44 23.54
N VAL A 328 22.32 -7.90 22.45
CA VAL A 328 23.00 -8.19 21.18
C VAL A 328 23.07 -6.95 20.28
N VAL A 329 22.04 -6.11 20.28
CA VAL A 329 21.92 -4.93 19.39
C VAL A 329 22.77 -3.74 19.82
N THR A 330 23.62 -3.86 20.84
CA THR A 330 24.50 -2.76 21.29
C THR A 330 25.47 -2.26 20.21
N GLY A 331 25.69 -3.03 19.14
CA GLY A 331 26.48 -2.63 17.97
C GLY A 331 25.67 -2.29 16.72
N ASP A 332 24.34 -2.42 16.74
CA ASP A 332 23.46 -2.16 15.60
C ASP A 332 22.56 -0.94 15.89
N PRO A 333 22.89 0.24 15.34
CA PRO A 333 22.13 1.45 15.60
C PRO A 333 20.69 1.36 15.10
N THR A 334 20.43 0.67 13.99
CA THR A 334 19.09 0.54 13.40
C THR A 334 18.20 -0.31 14.28
N LEU A 335 18.64 -1.51 14.67
CA LEU A 335 17.86 -2.39 15.55
C LEU A 335 17.66 -1.78 16.95
N SER A 336 18.66 -1.06 17.46
CA SER A 336 18.53 -0.30 18.71
C SER A 336 17.41 0.75 18.63
N GLN A 337 17.35 1.50 17.53
CA GLN A 337 16.30 2.50 17.31
C GLN A 337 14.92 1.88 17.10
N VAL A 338 14.83 0.74 16.42
CA VAL A 338 13.56 0.01 16.27
C VAL A 338 13.04 -0.42 17.63
N LEU A 339 13.88 -0.96 18.51
CA LEU A 339 13.43 -1.41 19.82
C LEU A 339 13.08 -0.28 20.77
N ALA A 340 13.82 0.83 20.70
CA ALA A 340 13.62 1.99 21.57
C ALA A 340 12.42 2.83 21.13
N ALA A 341 12.33 3.13 19.83
CA ALA A 341 11.41 4.14 19.29
C ALA A 341 10.46 3.60 18.21
N GLY A 342 10.65 2.36 17.73
CA GLY A 342 9.86 1.81 16.62
C GLY A 342 10.18 2.49 15.28
N ARG A 343 11.45 2.87 15.07
CA ARG A 343 11.92 3.64 13.92
C ARG A 343 13.21 3.06 13.36
N LEU A 344 13.41 3.19 12.04
CA LEU A 344 14.63 2.78 11.34
C LEU A 344 15.80 3.75 11.54
N ALA A 345 15.53 5.00 11.96
CA ALA A 345 16.57 6.00 12.20
C ALA A 345 16.26 6.89 13.41
N ALA A 346 17.30 7.52 13.94
CA ALA A 346 17.21 8.51 15.02
C ALA A 346 16.29 9.68 14.62
N ALA A 347 15.49 10.17 15.58
CA ALA A 347 14.48 11.19 15.33
C ALA A 347 15.10 12.50 14.84
N GLU A 348 16.24 12.90 15.40
CA GLU A 348 16.95 14.13 15.06
C GLU A 348 17.47 14.11 13.63
N ALA A 349 18.05 12.98 13.20
CA ALA A 349 18.56 12.80 11.85
C ALA A 349 17.43 12.80 10.81
N GLY A 350 16.30 12.15 11.12
CA GLY A 350 15.12 12.16 10.27
C GLY A 350 14.46 13.53 10.15
N HIS A 351 14.42 14.30 11.24
CA HIS A 351 13.71 15.59 11.29
C HIS A 351 14.22 16.60 10.25
N VAL A 352 15.54 16.70 10.06
CA VAL A 352 16.14 17.62 9.08
C VAL A 352 15.74 17.24 7.65
N LEU A 353 15.78 15.95 7.31
CA LEU A 353 15.37 15.47 5.99
C LEU A 353 13.86 15.68 5.76
N ILE A 354 13.02 15.35 6.74
CA ILE A 354 11.57 15.54 6.67
C ILE A 354 11.23 17.01 6.46
N ALA A 355 11.81 17.91 7.26
CA ALA A 355 11.59 19.34 7.14
C ALA A 355 12.00 19.85 5.74
N ARG A 356 13.13 19.37 5.21
CA ARG A 356 13.59 19.72 3.87
C ARG A 356 12.63 19.22 2.78
N LEU A 357 12.21 17.96 2.83
CA LEU A 357 11.25 17.38 1.88
C LEU A 357 9.90 18.10 1.93
N ALA A 358 9.36 18.35 3.14
CA ALA A 358 8.11 19.07 3.33
C ALA A 358 8.19 20.49 2.75
N ASN A 359 9.23 21.25 3.12
CA ASN A 359 9.43 22.62 2.65
C ASN A 359 9.56 22.67 1.13
N THR A 360 10.42 21.83 0.53
CA THR A 360 10.59 21.77 -0.94
C THR A 360 9.29 21.41 -1.64
N THR A 361 8.55 20.44 -1.12
CA THR A 361 7.24 20.03 -1.66
C THR A 361 6.28 21.22 -1.63
N THR A 362 6.09 21.85 -0.45
CA THR A 362 5.15 22.97 -0.28
C THR A 362 5.54 24.22 -1.06
N ALA A 363 6.84 24.51 -1.22
CA ALA A 363 7.33 25.69 -1.93
C ALA A 363 7.02 25.66 -3.43
N THR A 364 6.74 24.48 -4.00
CA THR A 364 6.35 24.32 -5.40
C THR A 364 4.84 24.26 -5.61
N MET A 365 4.05 24.33 -4.53
CA MET A 365 2.59 24.32 -4.61
C MET A 365 2.06 25.69 -5.04
N PRO A 366 0.99 25.76 -5.85
CA PRO A 366 0.49 27.00 -6.43
C PRO A 366 -0.18 27.98 -5.44
N CYS A 367 -0.28 27.64 -4.15
CA CYS A 367 -1.05 28.43 -3.18
C CYS A 367 -0.16 29.11 -2.13
N ASP A 368 -0.19 30.45 -2.12
CA ASP A 368 0.51 31.33 -1.18
C ASP A 368 -0.34 31.64 0.08
N ASP A 369 -1.44 30.91 0.29
CA ASP A 369 -2.38 31.18 1.38
C ASP A 369 -1.79 30.71 2.72
N ARG A 370 -1.16 31.66 3.43
CA ARG A 370 -0.47 31.51 4.72
C ARG A 370 -1.35 31.00 5.88
N VAL A 371 -2.60 30.63 5.62
CA VAL A 371 -3.60 30.28 6.63
C VAL A 371 -3.66 28.76 6.91
N PHE A 372 -3.22 27.90 5.99
CA PHE A 372 -3.14 26.46 6.22
C PHE A 372 -1.73 26.05 6.65
N HIS A 373 -1.59 25.63 7.91
CA HIS A 373 -0.39 24.96 8.39
C HIS A 373 -0.59 23.45 8.32
N ASP A 374 0.20 22.77 7.49
CA ASP A 374 0.10 21.32 7.33
C ASP A 374 0.98 20.58 8.36
N GLU A 375 0.36 20.18 9.46
CA GLU A 375 1.02 19.40 10.51
C GLU A 375 1.09 17.90 10.17
N LEU A 376 0.30 17.41 9.21
CA LEU A 376 0.20 15.98 8.89
C LEU A 376 1.19 15.55 7.80
N LEU A 377 1.52 16.44 6.86
CA LEU A 377 2.53 16.15 5.82
C LEU A 377 3.87 15.69 6.43
N PRO A 378 4.48 16.40 7.41
CA PRO A 378 5.71 15.93 8.05
C PRO A 378 5.57 14.56 8.73
N VAL A 379 4.41 14.28 9.34
CA VAL A 379 4.14 12.98 9.98
C VAL A 379 4.04 11.86 8.95
N LEU A 380 3.39 12.10 7.81
CA LEU A 380 3.30 11.10 6.75
C LEU A 380 4.65 10.85 6.09
N LEU A 381 5.48 11.89 5.90
CA LEU A 381 6.85 11.73 5.41
C LEU A 381 7.72 10.92 6.37
N ASP A 382 7.57 11.17 7.67
CA ASP A 382 8.24 10.41 8.72
C ASP A 382 7.85 8.93 8.71
N GLU A 383 6.55 8.65 8.68
CA GLU A 383 6.00 7.29 8.60
C GLU A 383 6.46 6.57 7.33
N MET A 384 6.41 7.27 6.19
CA MET A 384 6.79 6.75 4.87
C MET A 384 8.27 6.35 4.80
N LEU A 385 9.16 7.10 5.43
CA LEU A 385 10.61 6.88 5.29
C LEU A 385 11.22 6.07 6.43
N PHE A 386 10.67 6.15 7.65
CA PHE A 386 11.36 5.65 8.85
C PHE A 386 10.58 4.59 9.63
N SER A 387 9.36 4.22 9.24
CA SER A 387 8.68 3.11 9.91
C SER A 387 9.35 1.77 9.56
N PRO A 388 9.63 0.88 10.55
CA PRO A 388 10.12 -0.46 10.27
C PRO A 388 9.06 -1.40 9.67
N VAL A 389 7.79 -0.99 9.69
CA VAL A 389 6.68 -1.77 9.12
C VAL A 389 6.37 -1.26 7.72
N PHE A 390 6.66 -2.07 6.70
CA PHE A 390 6.41 -1.71 5.30
C PHE A 390 4.96 -1.25 5.05
N ASP A 391 3.97 -1.91 5.65
CA ASP A 391 2.57 -1.48 5.57
C ASP A 391 2.39 -0.01 5.97
N VAL A 392 2.96 0.44 7.10
CA VAL A 392 2.88 1.85 7.52
C VAL A 392 3.45 2.76 6.44
N ARG A 393 4.60 2.39 5.87
CA ARG A 393 5.26 3.15 4.81
C ARG A 393 4.37 3.24 3.57
N LEU A 394 3.83 2.10 3.14
CA LEU A 394 2.94 1.98 1.99
C LEU A 394 1.68 2.82 2.16
N TYR A 395 1.00 2.76 3.31
CA TYR A 395 -0.22 3.54 3.53
C TYR A 395 0.03 5.05 3.61
N ALA A 396 1.16 5.47 4.18
CA ALA A 396 1.57 6.87 4.14
C ALA A 396 1.85 7.34 2.71
N ALA A 397 2.55 6.54 1.91
CA ALA A 397 2.80 6.81 0.49
C ALA A 397 1.49 6.85 -0.34
N ILE A 398 0.56 5.92 -0.11
CA ILE A 398 -0.76 5.88 -0.76
C ILE A 398 -1.59 7.13 -0.42
N LEU A 399 -1.57 7.57 0.83
CA LEU A 399 -2.20 8.82 1.26
C LEU A 399 -1.65 10.02 0.49
N LEU A 400 -0.33 10.13 0.39
CA LEU A 400 0.35 11.20 -0.33
C LEU A 400 0.11 11.11 -1.84
N PHE A 401 0.07 9.91 -2.41
CA PHE A 401 -0.27 9.65 -3.81
C PHE A 401 -1.65 10.24 -4.18
N GLY A 402 -2.61 10.15 -3.26
CA GLY A 402 -3.96 10.69 -3.41
C GLY A 402 -4.07 12.20 -3.29
N THR A 403 -2.95 12.93 -3.18
CA THR A 403 -2.95 14.40 -3.01
C THR A 403 -2.22 15.12 -4.15
N PRO A 404 -2.49 16.43 -4.33
CA PRO A 404 -1.67 17.29 -5.17
C PRO A 404 -0.18 17.35 -4.79
N TYR A 405 0.22 16.93 -3.58
CA TYR A 405 1.63 16.86 -3.20
C TYR A 405 2.43 15.79 -3.94
N ARG A 406 1.77 14.77 -4.52
CA ARG A 406 2.43 13.61 -5.13
C ARG A 406 3.60 13.97 -6.03
N ARG A 407 3.37 14.84 -7.03
CA ARG A 407 4.38 15.19 -8.05
C ARG A 407 5.53 16.03 -7.46
N PRO A 408 5.28 17.15 -6.78
CA PRO A 408 6.29 17.88 -6.02
C PRO A 408 7.14 17.02 -5.09
N LEU A 409 6.50 16.12 -4.35
CA LEU A 409 7.19 15.25 -3.41
C LEU A 409 8.05 14.22 -4.13
N ALA A 410 7.56 13.60 -5.21
CA ALA A 410 8.34 12.67 -6.01
C ALA A 410 9.59 13.35 -6.60
N ALA A 411 9.48 14.58 -7.09
CA ALA A 411 10.61 15.36 -7.55
C ALA A 411 11.62 15.64 -6.42
N ALA A 412 11.14 16.03 -5.22
CA ALA A 412 11.99 16.25 -4.06
C ALA A 412 12.71 14.97 -3.62
N LEU A 413 12.01 13.83 -3.57
CA LEU A 413 12.59 12.52 -3.26
C LEU A 413 13.67 12.13 -4.26
N ALA A 414 13.44 12.31 -5.56
CA ALA A 414 14.42 11.97 -6.59
C ALA A 414 15.74 12.77 -6.45
N LEU A 415 15.66 14.06 -6.09
CA LEU A 415 16.84 14.89 -5.80
C LEU A 415 17.62 14.38 -4.58
N GLU A 416 16.91 13.96 -3.53
CA GLU A 416 17.53 13.41 -2.32
C GLU A 416 18.16 12.05 -2.58
N VAL A 417 17.51 11.17 -3.35
CA VAL A 417 18.03 9.84 -3.71
C VAL A 417 19.37 9.96 -4.42
N GLY A 418 19.48 10.85 -5.43
CA GLY A 418 20.74 11.04 -6.14
C GLY A 418 21.89 11.48 -5.22
N SER A 419 21.60 12.28 -4.19
CA SER A 419 22.57 12.76 -3.22
C SER A 419 22.92 11.70 -2.15
N HIS A 420 21.95 10.91 -1.70
CA HIS A 420 22.15 9.89 -0.64
C HIS A 420 22.79 8.61 -1.18
N ALA A 421 22.46 8.22 -2.41
CA ALA A 421 23.14 7.12 -3.10
C ALA A 421 24.64 7.40 -3.26
N ALA A 422 25.03 8.66 -3.47
CA ALA A 422 26.43 9.08 -3.57
C ALA A 422 27.16 9.19 -2.21
N THR A 423 26.43 9.40 -1.11
CA THR A 423 26.99 9.59 0.24
C THR A 423 26.88 8.34 1.13
N PHE A 424 26.50 7.18 0.57
CA PHE A 424 26.40 5.88 1.23
C PHE A 424 25.42 5.81 2.42
N ASN A 425 24.40 6.67 2.47
CA ASN A 425 23.28 6.49 3.40
C ASN A 425 22.24 5.55 2.77
N VAL A 426 22.58 4.26 2.76
CA VAL A 426 21.89 3.21 2.00
C VAL A 426 20.44 3.03 2.44
N ASP A 427 20.17 2.94 3.75
CA ASP A 427 18.82 2.68 4.27
C ASP A 427 17.82 3.78 3.90
N VAL A 428 18.26 5.04 3.95
CA VAL A 428 17.43 6.20 3.60
C VAL A 428 17.18 6.24 2.10
N ALA A 429 18.21 6.01 1.28
CA ALA A 429 18.05 5.94 -0.17
C ALA A 429 17.12 4.78 -0.59
N HIS A 430 17.23 3.63 0.08
CA HIS A 430 16.34 2.48 -0.11
C HIS A 430 14.88 2.86 0.18
N ALA A 431 14.60 3.46 1.33
CA ALA A 431 13.26 3.90 1.71
C ALA A 431 12.69 4.94 0.73
N MET A 432 13.51 5.85 0.21
CA MET A 432 13.08 6.82 -0.80
C MET A 432 12.77 6.17 -2.15
N ILE A 433 13.51 5.13 -2.56
CA ILE A 433 13.20 4.37 -3.79
C ILE A 433 11.87 3.63 -3.65
N GLU A 434 11.62 3.00 -2.50
CA GLU A 434 10.32 2.39 -2.19
C GLU A 434 9.18 3.42 -2.12
N ALA A 435 9.44 4.65 -1.66
CA ALA A 435 8.46 5.73 -1.74
C ALA A 435 8.21 6.17 -3.20
N LEU A 436 9.26 6.28 -4.02
CA LEU A 436 9.16 6.62 -5.44
C LEU A 436 8.45 5.55 -6.26
N ARG A 437 8.54 4.28 -5.86
CA ARG A 437 7.75 3.17 -6.44
C ARG A 437 6.25 3.50 -6.44
N ILE A 438 5.76 4.20 -5.42
CA ILE A 438 4.35 4.59 -5.27
C ILE A 438 4.08 5.99 -5.83
N LEU A 439 4.94 6.96 -5.49
CA LEU A 439 4.70 8.38 -5.77
C LEU A 439 5.15 8.81 -7.16
N GLY A 440 6.19 8.17 -7.70
CA GLY A 440 6.88 8.55 -8.91
C GLY A 440 5.99 8.51 -10.16
N ASP A 441 6.35 9.32 -11.13
CA ASP A 441 5.79 9.28 -12.47
C ASP A 441 6.91 9.22 -13.54
N GLU A 442 6.57 9.56 -14.78
CA GLU A 442 7.49 9.51 -15.90
C GLU A 442 8.75 10.38 -15.68
N ASP A 443 8.64 11.46 -14.91
CA ASP A 443 9.77 12.38 -14.66
C ASP A 443 10.83 11.77 -13.73
N GLN A 444 10.44 10.84 -12.85
CA GLN A 444 11.37 10.16 -11.93
C GLN A 444 11.86 8.81 -12.46
N ARG A 445 11.28 8.29 -13.54
CA ARG A 445 11.72 7.04 -14.15
C ARG A 445 13.22 7.05 -14.55
N PRO A 446 13.80 8.11 -15.15
CA PRO A 446 15.19 8.10 -15.57
C PRO A 446 16.23 7.97 -14.44
N ILE A 447 15.93 8.46 -13.22
CA ILE A 447 16.86 8.26 -12.09
C ILE A 447 16.87 6.80 -11.64
N ILE A 448 15.72 6.13 -11.65
CA ILE A 448 15.62 4.72 -11.26
C ILE A 448 16.23 3.80 -12.32
N GLU A 449 16.01 4.11 -13.61
CA GLU A 449 16.72 3.43 -14.71
C GLU A 449 18.24 3.50 -14.51
N ARG A 450 18.77 4.67 -14.17
CA ARG A 450 20.20 4.86 -13.91
C ARG A 450 20.70 4.05 -12.72
N LEU A 451 20.00 4.10 -11.58
CA LEU A 451 20.38 3.38 -10.36
C LEU A 451 20.34 1.86 -10.54
N SER A 452 19.51 1.37 -11.46
CA SER A 452 19.41 -0.06 -11.74
C SER A 452 20.66 -0.64 -12.42
N THR A 453 21.47 0.16 -13.13
CA THR A 453 22.64 -0.34 -13.87
C THR A 453 23.94 0.42 -13.61
N ALA A 454 23.92 1.42 -12.73
CA ALA A 454 25.09 2.24 -12.45
C ALA A 454 26.15 1.48 -11.64
N GLU A 455 27.41 1.64 -12.02
CA GLU A 455 28.55 1.11 -11.27
C GLU A 455 28.75 1.90 -9.96
N GLY A 456 29.25 1.22 -8.92
CA GLY A 456 29.51 1.83 -7.62
C GLY A 456 28.26 2.09 -6.76
N VAL A 457 27.07 1.76 -7.26
CA VAL A 457 25.83 1.81 -6.48
C VAL A 457 25.77 0.61 -5.52
N PRO A 458 25.39 0.80 -4.24
CA PRO A 458 25.24 -0.30 -3.29
C PRO A 458 24.26 -1.38 -3.78
N PRO A 459 24.55 -2.67 -3.56
CA PRO A 459 23.71 -3.79 -4.04
C PRO A 459 22.20 -3.68 -3.71
N SER A 460 21.85 -3.25 -2.50
CA SER A 460 20.46 -3.10 -2.06
C SER A 460 19.73 -1.99 -2.82
N ILE A 461 20.43 -0.91 -3.16
CA ILE A 461 19.90 0.19 -4.00
C ILE A 461 19.64 -0.29 -5.43
N THR A 462 20.58 -1.05 -6.01
CA THR A 462 20.39 -1.64 -7.34
C THR A 462 19.18 -2.57 -7.37
N VAL A 463 19.05 -3.46 -6.39
CA VAL A 463 17.92 -4.39 -6.31
C VAL A 463 16.60 -3.63 -6.12
N ALA A 464 16.55 -2.65 -5.22
CA ALA A 464 15.34 -1.84 -5.04
C ALA A 464 14.97 -1.05 -6.29
N ALA A 465 15.95 -0.46 -7.00
CA ALA A 465 15.70 0.24 -8.26
C ALA A 465 15.10 -0.69 -9.33
N THR A 466 15.63 -1.91 -9.47
CA THR A 466 15.08 -2.91 -10.42
C THR A 466 13.70 -3.43 -10.04
N GLN A 467 13.31 -3.40 -8.77
CA GLN A 467 11.97 -3.76 -8.33
C GLN A 467 11.00 -2.58 -8.50
N ALA A 468 11.43 -1.36 -8.19
CA ALA A 468 10.63 -0.16 -8.26
C ALA A 468 10.26 0.25 -9.70
N ILE A 469 11.13 -0.01 -10.69
CA ILE A 469 10.93 0.40 -12.09
C ILE A 469 9.64 -0.14 -12.73
N GLY A 470 9.09 -1.25 -12.20
CA GLY A 470 7.81 -1.81 -12.64
C GLY A 470 6.58 -0.97 -12.27
N HIS A 471 6.66 -0.17 -11.21
CA HIS A 471 5.52 0.58 -10.66
C HIS A 471 5.60 2.09 -10.87
N ILE A 472 6.79 2.62 -11.14
CA ILE A 472 6.94 4.06 -11.41
C ILE A 472 6.14 4.42 -12.65
N GLY A 473 5.47 5.57 -12.68
CA GLY A 473 4.71 5.99 -13.86
C GLY A 473 5.57 6.11 -15.13
N GLY A 474 4.90 6.23 -16.28
CA GLY A 474 5.56 6.26 -17.58
C GLY A 474 5.96 4.88 -18.10
N ARG A 475 6.80 4.86 -19.15
CA ARG A 475 7.29 3.62 -19.79
C ARG A 475 8.77 3.75 -20.10
N SER A 476 9.52 2.69 -19.82
CA SER A 476 10.89 2.57 -20.31
C SER A 476 10.90 2.04 -21.74
N GLU A 477 11.85 2.49 -22.54
CA GLU A 477 12.04 1.98 -23.89
C GLU A 477 12.63 0.57 -23.89
N ASP A 478 12.35 -0.22 -24.94
CA ASP A 478 12.93 -1.56 -25.14
C ASP A 478 14.47 -1.57 -25.06
N ARG A 479 15.13 -0.47 -25.46
CA ARG A 479 16.59 -0.35 -25.37
C ARG A 479 17.09 -0.40 -23.92
N TYR A 480 16.36 0.22 -22.99
CA TYR A 480 16.72 0.20 -21.56
C TYR A 480 16.58 -1.23 -21.03
N TRP A 481 15.43 -1.87 -21.26
CA TRP A 481 15.18 -3.22 -20.77
C TRP A 481 16.22 -4.22 -21.26
N LYS A 482 16.55 -4.20 -22.55
CA LYS A 482 17.59 -5.05 -23.13
C LYS A 482 18.96 -4.78 -22.51
N ALA A 483 19.33 -3.50 -22.33
CA ALA A 483 20.60 -3.12 -21.73
C ALA A 483 20.70 -3.58 -20.27
N ALA A 484 19.68 -3.33 -19.46
CA ALA A 484 19.64 -3.72 -18.04
C ALA A 484 19.66 -5.25 -17.86
N LEU A 485 18.88 -5.99 -18.65
CA LEU A 485 18.90 -7.46 -18.63
C LEU A 485 20.29 -8.00 -18.99
N ASN A 486 20.90 -7.50 -20.07
CA ASN A 486 22.23 -7.94 -20.49
C ASN A 486 23.30 -7.60 -19.44
N HIS A 487 23.24 -6.41 -18.86
CA HIS A 487 24.17 -5.98 -17.81
C HIS A 487 24.18 -6.96 -16.63
N HIS A 488 23.02 -7.25 -16.03
CA HIS A 488 22.97 -8.18 -14.90
C HIS A 488 23.17 -9.65 -15.30
N ALA A 489 22.75 -10.06 -16.49
CA ALA A 489 22.99 -11.42 -16.97
C ALA A 489 24.49 -11.70 -17.14
N ASN A 490 25.23 -10.78 -17.77
CA ASN A 490 26.67 -10.92 -17.95
C ASN A 490 27.41 -10.94 -16.61
N LEU A 491 27.12 -9.97 -15.73
CA LEU A 491 27.74 -9.93 -14.40
C LEU A 491 27.40 -11.17 -13.57
N TRP A 492 26.19 -11.71 -13.67
CA TRP A 492 25.84 -12.95 -13.00
C TRP A 492 26.59 -14.16 -13.58
N GLN A 493 26.77 -14.25 -14.89
CA GLN A 493 27.52 -15.35 -15.51
C GLN A 493 28.98 -15.34 -15.07
N GLU A 494 29.59 -14.16 -14.99
CA GLU A 494 30.99 -13.97 -14.57
C GLU A 494 31.19 -14.22 -13.07
N THR A 495 30.33 -13.66 -12.22
CA THR A 495 30.58 -13.62 -10.76
C THR A 495 29.74 -14.60 -9.96
N ARG A 496 28.64 -15.10 -10.52
CA ARG A 496 27.57 -15.84 -9.81
C ARG A 496 27.01 -15.10 -8.59
N ASN A 497 27.15 -13.77 -8.55
CA ASN A 497 26.68 -12.93 -7.45
C ASN A 497 25.13 -12.92 -7.37
N LYS A 498 24.60 -13.16 -6.17
CA LYS A 498 23.16 -13.16 -5.88
C LYS A 498 22.47 -11.83 -6.19
N THR A 499 23.15 -10.70 -6.00
CA THR A 499 22.60 -9.36 -6.29
C THR A 499 22.12 -9.27 -7.74
N ASN A 500 22.91 -9.75 -8.71
CA ASN A 500 22.54 -9.71 -10.11
C ASN A 500 21.38 -10.66 -10.43
N ALA A 501 21.28 -11.81 -9.76
CA ALA A 501 20.13 -12.70 -9.89
C ALA A 501 18.83 -12.07 -9.34
N TRP A 502 18.92 -11.33 -8.23
CA TRP A 502 17.79 -10.58 -7.67
C TRP A 502 17.41 -9.38 -8.53
N ALA A 503 18.39 -8.65 -9.05
CA ALA A 503 18.19 -7.55 -10.00
C ALA A 503 17.46 -8.04 -11.26
N LEU A 504 17.90 -9.16 -11.85
CA LEU A 504 17.19 -9.81 -12.96
C LEU A 504 15.75 -10.16 -12.58
N SER A 505 15.53 -10.73 -11.40
CA SER A 505 14.18 -11.07 -10.95
C SER A 505 13.27 -9.83 -10.80
N GLY A 506 13.82 -8.71 -10.32
CA GLY A 506 13.13 -7.41 -10.29
C GLY A 506 12.77 -6.90 -11.70
N LEU A 507 13.70 -7.00 -12.66
CA LEU A 507 13.45 -6.63 -14.05
C LEU A 507 12.38 -7.50 -14.71
N ILE A 508 12.36 -8.82 -14.47
CA ILE A 508 11.32 -9.70 -14.99
C ILE A 508 9.95 -9.37 -14.39
N TYR A 509 9.91 -9.06 -13.10
CA TYR A 509 8.68 -8.56 -12.46
C TYR A 509 8.19 -7.26 -13.13
N GLY A 510 9.09 -6.29 -13.36
CA GLY A 510 8.76 -5.05 -14.06
C GLY A 510 8.29 -5.27 -15.51
N LEU A 511 8.92 -6.18 -16.25
CA LEU A 511 8.49 -6.56 -17.60
C LEU A 511 7.11 -7.23 -17.62
N GLY A 512 6.80 -8.01 -16.58
CA GLY A 512 5.49 -8.61 -16.36
C GLY A 512 4.39 -7.56 -16.21
N LEU A 513 4.59 -6.62 -15.28
CA LEU A 513 3.70 -5.48 -15.06
C LEU A 513 3.56 -4.57 -16.30
N ALA A 514 4.63 -4.38 -17.06
CA ALA A 514 4.61 -3.57 -18.28
C ALA A 514 4.19 -4.34 -19.54
N HIS A 515 3.94 -5.65 -19.43
CA HIS A 515 3.45 -6.53 -20.50
C HIS A 515 4.37 -6.68 -21.72
N HIS A 516 5.68 -6.70 -21.49
CA HIS A 516 6.67 -6.90 -22.54
C HIS A 516 6.82 -8.40 -22.89
N GLY A 517 5.77 -9.01 -23.45
CA GLY A 517 5.70 -10.44 -23.76
C GLY A 517 6.88 -10.96 -24.60
N THR A 518 7.33 -10.19 -25.59
CA THR A 518 8.48 -10.56 -26.44
C THR A 518 9.78 -10.64 -25.65
N LEU A 519 10.03 -9.69 -24.73
CA LEU A 519 11.24 -9.71 -23.89
C LEU A 519 11.16 -10.81 -22.84
N LEU A 520 9.98 -11.04 -22.24
CA LEU A 520 9.76 -12.16 -21.32
C LEU A 520 10.03 -13.50 -22.02
N LYS A 521 9.56 -13.68 -23.26
CA LYS A 521 9.81 -14.89 -24.06
C LYS A 521 11.31 -15.06 -24.33
N SER A 522 12.00 -13.99 -24.72
CA SER A 522 13.45 -14.01 -24.92
C SER A 522 14.22 -14.41 -23.66
N VAL A 523 13.78 -13.99 -22.47
CA VAL A 523 14.42 -14.40 -21.21
C VAL A 523 14.11 -15.86 -20.89
N CYS A 524 12.85 -16.28 -21.07
CA CYS A 524 12.41 -17.66 -20.86
C CYS A 524 13.21 -18.65 -21.71
N ASP A 525 13.54 -18.29 -22.95
CA ASP A 525 14.26 -19.13 -23.91
C ASP A 525 15.79 -19.03 -23.78
N ASN A 526 16.32 -18.19 -22.87
CA ASN A 526 17.76 -18.01 -22.68
C ASN A 526 18.33 -19.00 -21.68
N ASP A 527 18.96 -20.07 -22.17
CA ASP A 527 19.59 -21.12 -21.36
C ASP A 527 20.71 -20.61 -20.43
N GLN A 528 21.27 -19.43 -20.73
CA GLN A 528 22.32 -18.80 -19.93
C GLN A 528 21.78 -17.86 -18.85
N ALA A 529 20.46 -17.65 -18.76
CA ALA A 529 19.83 -16.92 -17.65
C ALA A 529 19.70 -17.82 -16.40
N PRO A 530 19.64 -17.24 -15.18
CA PRO A 530 19.34 -18.02 -13.98
C PRO A 530 18.02 -18.77 -14.11
N ALA A 531 17.96 -20.01 -13.61
CA ALA A 531 16.74 -20.83 -13.69
C ALA A 531 15.52 -20.15 -13.06
N MET A 532 15.71 -19.44 -11.93
CA MET A 532 14.65 -18.68 -11.27
C MET A 532 14.10 -17.55 -12.16
N THR A 533 14.96 -16.90 -12.94
CA THR A 533 14.59 -15.81 -13.84
C THR A 533 13.79 -16.33 -15.03
N ARG A 534 14.17 -17.49 -15.59
CA ARG A 534 13.38 -18.16 -16.62
C ARG A 534 12.00 -18.59 -16.12
N ALA A 535 11.96 -19.20 -14.92
CA ALA A 535 10.71 -19.63 -14.30
C ALA A 535 9.78 -18.43 -14.04
N ALA A 536 10.32 -17.30 -13.57
CA ALA A 536 9.58 -16.07 -13.39
C ALA A 536 9.00 -15.54 -14.70
N ALA A 537 9.78 -15.54 -15.79
CA ALA A 537 9.31 -15.10 -17.09
C ALA A 537 8.20 -16.03 -17.63
N SER A 538 8.36 -17.34 -17.44
CA SER A 538 7.35 -18.33 -17.81
C SER A 538 6.05 -18.15 -17.03
N TRP A 539 6.11 -17.84 -15.73
CA TRP A 539 4.94 -17.56 -14.91
C TRP A 539 4.11 -16.40 -15.49
N TRP A 540 4.75 -15.28 -15.81
CA TRP A 540 4.07 -14.12 -16.42
C TRP A 540 3.44 -14.45 -17.78
N LEU A 541 4.13 -15.23 -18.62
CA LEU A 541 3.63 -15.63 -19.94
C LEU A 541 2.43 -16.59 -19.88
N ASN A 542 2.28 -17.32 -18.76
CA ASN A 542 1.23 -18.31 -18.57
C ASN A 542 0.00 -17.76 -17.82
N LEU A 543 -0.01 -16.47 -17.44
CA LEU A 543 -1.17 -15.88 -16.80
C LEU A 543 -2.38 -15.87 -17.76
N PRO A 544 -3.58 -16.26 -17.29
CA PRO A 544 -4.78 -16.19 -18.10
C PRO A 544 -5.03 -14.77 -18.61
N ARG A 545 -5.46 -14.67 -19.87
CA ARG A 545 -5.74 -13.38 -20.53
C ARG A 545 -6.71 -12.54 -19.69
N ALA A 546 -7.77 -13.15 -19.21
CA ALA A 546 -8.80 -12.46 -18.46
C ALA A 546 -8.27 -11.88 -17.14
N VAL A 547 -7.38 -12.58 -16.42
CA VAL A 547 -6.69 -12.07 -15.22
C VAL A 547 -5.86 -10.83 -15.58
N HIS A 548 -5.04 -10.97 -16.61
CA HIS A 548 -4.05 -9.97 -16.99
C HIS A 548 -4.66 -8.70 -17.61
N GLU A 549 -5.75 -8.83 -18.37
CA GLU A 549 -6.49 -7.69 -18.92
C GLU A 549 -7.39 -7.01 -17.89
N SER A 550 -7.99 -7.78 -16.97
CA SER A 550 -8.84 -7.23 -15.91
C SER A 550 -8.02 -6.40 -14.93
N ALA A 551 -6.83 -6.86 -14.54
CA ALA A 551 -5.95 -6.17 -13.60
C ALA A 551 -5.55 -4.73 -14.00
N LYS A 552 -5.70 -4.36 -15.29
CA LYS A 552 -5.48 -3.00 -15.81
C LYS A 552 -6.65 -2.06 -15.62
N ARG A 553 -7.84 -2.60 -15.39
CA ARG A 553 -9.11 -1.87 -15.46
C ARG A 553 -9.64 -1.46 -14.11
#